data_AF-A0A965VQS0-F1
#
_entry.id   AF-A0A965VQS0-F1
#
_cell.length_a   1.000
_cell.length_b   1.000
_cell.length_c   1.000
_cell.angle_alpha   90.00
_cell.angle_beta   90.00
_cell.angle_gamma   90.00
#
_symmetry.space_group_name_H-M   'P 1'
#
loop_
_entity.id
_entity.type
_entity.pdbx_description
1 polymer ?
#
loop_
_entity_poly.entity_id
_entity_poly.type
_entity_poly.pdbx_seq_one_letter_code
_entity_poly.pdbx_strand_id
1 'polypeptide(L)'
;PAARHFTIGKEVWIERDDFAEVPPKGYKRLSPPVTSADGSVTPGSIVRLKAGYIVQCTGCLKDSDGRVTEVHASVFPETKSGSAGADSVKAEAHPDAGGRDFLSVINPDSLKIQHAWVEPTLRHAKPDDKFQFERLGYFVADRVDHSAAQLVFNRAVSLKDNGSK
;
A
#
# COMPACT_ATOMS: atom_id res chain seq x y z
N PRO A 1 11.91 -12.17 13.13
CA PRO A 1 11.27 -12.98 12.07
C PRO A 1 12.33 -13.68 11.22
N ALA A 2 12.02 -14.83 10.60
CA ALA A 2 12.91 -15.46 9.64
C ALA A 2 13.05 -14.60 8.37
N ALA A 3 14.18 -14.71 7.67
CA ALA A 3 14.41 -14.00 6.41
C ALA A 3 13.47 -14.53 5.31
N ARG A 4 12.60 -13.65 4.79
CA ARG A 4 11.74 -13.97 3.63
C ARG A 4 12.52 -13.75 2.34
N HIS A 5 12.36 -14.67 1.41
CA HIS A 5 12.97 -14.61 0.09
C HIS A 5 11.88 -14.60 -0.97
N PHE A 6 11.88 -13.57 -1.82
CA PHE A 6 10.99 -13.44 -2.97
C PHE A 6 11.74 -12.77 -4.12
N THR A 7 11.27 -13.01 -5.34
CA THR A 7 11.78 -12.40 -6.57
C THR A 7 10.93 -11.19 -6.95
N ILE A 8 11.57 -10.15 -7.49
CA ILE A 8 10.92 -9.01 -8.11
C ILE A 8 11.08 -9.18 -9.63
N GLY A 9 9.96 -9.25 -10.35
CA GLY A 9 9.94 -9.36 -11.81
C GLY A 9 9.98 -8.00 -12.50
N LYS A 10 9.73 -7.99 -13.82
CA LYS A 10 9.51 -6.75 -14.58
C LYS A 10 8.20 -6.06 -14.22
N GLU A 11 7.23 -6.83 -13.74
CA GLU A 11 5.89 -6.40 -13.37
C GLU A 11 5.73 -6.54 -11.85
N VAL A 12 5.19 -5.51 -11.21
CA VAL A 12 4.88 -5.47 -9.78
C VAL A 12 3.60 -4.69 -9.54
N TRP A 13 2.88 -5.05 -8.48
CA TRP A 13 1.75 -4.27 -7.99
C TRP A 13 2.22 -3.23 -6.96
N ILE A 14 1.61 -2.05 -7.00
CA ILE A 14 1.78 -0.96 -6.05
C ILE A 14 0.40 -0.52 -5.56
N GLU A 15 0.33 0.12 -4.39
CA GLU A 15 -0.91 0.79 -3.97
C GLU A 15 -1.29 1.89 -4.95
N ARG A 16 -2.59 2.14 -5.14
CA ARG A 16 -3.03 3.18 -6.08
C ARG A 16 -2.47 4.55 -5.68
N ASP A 17 -2.50 4.83 -4.37
CA ASP A 17 -1.98 6.04 -3.75
C ASP A 17 -0.43 6.10 -3.72
N ASP A 18 0.28 5.11 -4.27
CA ASP A 18 1.72 5.20 -4.54
C ASP A 18 2.06 5.89 -5.87
N PHE A 19 1.05 6.22 -6.69
CA PHE A 19 1.21 7.00 -7.92
C PHE A 19 0.29 8.23 -7.98
N ALA A 20 0.82 9.37 -8.43
CA ALA A 20 0.05 10.58 -8.71
C ALA A 20 0.60 11.29 -9.97
N GLU A 21 -0.26 11.48 -10.98
CA GLU A 21 0.08 12.22 -12.20
C GLU A 21 0.33 13.71 -11.93
N VAL A 22 -0.54 14.30 -11.12
CA VAL A 22 -0.42 15.66 -10.60
C VAL A 22 -0.10 15.53 -9.11
N PRO A 23 1.18 15.40 -8.73
CA PRO A 23 1.56 15.15 -7.35
C PRO A 23 1.19 16.34 -6.45
N PRO A 24 0.49 16.13 -5.32
CA PRO A 24 0.23 17.20 -4.37
C PRO A 24 1.55 17.70 -3.73
N LYS A 25 1.52 18.90 -3.16
CA LYS A 25 2.70 19.49 -2.49
C LYS A 25 3.25 18.54 -1.42
N GLY A 26 4.52 18.19 -1.52
CA GLY A 26 5.19 17.31 -0.57
C GLY A 26 5.01 15.81 -0.82
N TYR A 27 4.41 15.41 -1.94
CA TYR A 27 4.33 14.01 -2.38
C TYR A 27 5.73 13.42 -2.64
N LYS A 28 5.99 12.21 -2.15
CA LYS A 28 7.31 11.54 -2.19
C LYS A 28 7.24 10.13 -2.82
N ARG A 29 6.22 9.87 -3.63
CA ARG A 29 5.94 8.58 -4.26
C ARG A 29 6.01 8.74 -5.79
N LEU A 30 5.52 7.79 -6.58
CA LEU A 30 5.69 7.83 -8.03
C LEU A 30 4.90 8.97 -8.69
N SER A 31 5.57 9.79 -9.49
CA SER A 31 4.95 10.78 -10.38
C SER A 31 5.66 10.77 -11.75
N PRO A 32 4.94 10.92 -12.87
CA PRO A 32 5.52 10.87 -14.20
C PRO A 32 6.38 12.12 -14.49
N PRO A 33 7.16 12.12 -15.58
CA PRO A 33 7.76 13.35 -16.09
C PRO A 33 6.68 14.38 -16.43
N VAL A 34 6.95 15.65 -16.13
CA VAL A 34 6.04 16.78 -16.38
C VAL A 34 6.69 17.75 -17.35
N THR A 35 5.99 18.10 -18.43
CA THR A 35 6.41 19.17 -19.35
C THR A 35 5.71 20.47 -18.95
N SER A 36 6.49 21.49 -18.62
CA SER A 36 6.02 22.83 -18.29
C SER A 36 5.58 23.61 -19.54
N ALA A 37 4.84 24.70 -19.34
CA ALA A 37 4.36 25.55 -20.44
C ALA A 37 5.48 26.25 -21.25
N ASP A 38 6.70 26.34 -20.69
CA ASP A 38 7.91 26.85 -21.36
C ASP A 38 8.67 25.76 -22.15
N GLY A 39 8.16 24.52 -22.18
CA GLY A 39 8.80 23.37 -22.81
C GLY A 39 9.88 22.68 -21.96
N SER A 40 10.16 23.17 -20.75
CA SER A 40 11.07 22.48 -19.83
C SER A 40 10.45 21.16 -19.33
N VAL A 41 11.26 20.11 -19.21
CA VAL A 41 10.82 18.79 -18.73
C VAL A 41 11.40 18.52 -17.35
N THR A 42 10.52 18.39 -16.36
CA THR A 42 10.87 17.82 -15.05
C THR A 42 10.85 16.30 -15.17
N PRO A 43 11.95 15.58 -14.88
CA PRO A 43 11.98 14.12 -14.91
C PRO A 43 11.00 13.51 -13.90
N GLY A 44 10.48 12.32 -14.21
CA GLY A 44 9.64 11.57 -13.29
C GLY A 44 10.39 11.19 -12.00
N SER A 45 9.64 11.04 -10.92
CA SER A 45 10.17 10.79 -9.58
C SER A 45 11.04 9.54 -9.51
N ILE A 46 12.06 9.58 -8.67
CA ILE A 46 12.89 8.42 -8.35
C ILE A 46 12.52 7.92 -6.94
N VAL A 47 12.12 6.66 -6.82
CA VAL A 47 11.68 6.04 -5.56
C VAL A 47 12.34 4.68 -5.33
N ARG A 48 12.35 4.21 -4.09
CA ARG A 48 12.82 2.87 -3.72
C ARG A 48 11.65 1.92 -3.50
N LEU A 49 11.61 0.81 -4.23
CA LEU A 49 10.76 -0.33 -3.89
C LEU A 49 11.26 -0.94 -2.58
N LYS A 50 10.35 -1.20 -1.63
CA LYS A 50 10.66 -1.79 -0.33
C LYS A 50 11.34 -3.15 -0.52
N ALA A 51 12.50 -3.34 0.10
CA ALA A 51 13.37 -4.53 -0.06
C ALA A 51 13.83 -4.81 -1.51
N GLY A 52 13.64 -3.87 -2.44
CA GLY A 52 13.94 -3.99 -3.86
C GLY A 52 14.86 -2.90 -4.39
N TYR A 53 14.69 -2.61 -5.67
CA TYR A 53 15.48 -1.64 -6.43
C TYR A 53 14.95 -0.21 -6.28
N ILE A 54 15.80 0.76 -6.61
CA ILE A 54 15.37 2.11 -6.97
C ILE A 54 14.84 2.06 -8.41
N VAL A 55 13.76 2.80 -8.66
CA VAL A 55 13.12 2.95 -9.96
C VAL A 55 12.83 4.43 -10.25
N GLN A 56 12.85 4.82 -11.52
CA GLN A 56 12.40 6.13 -11.99
C GLN A 56 11.11 5.98 -12.79
N CYS A 57 10.06 6.74 -12.44
CA CYS A 57 8.82 6.77 -13.20
C CYS A 57 9.06 7.37 -14.60
N THR A 58 8.63 6.67 -15.65
CA THR A 58 8.74 7.13 -17.05
C THR A 58 7.40 7.56 -17.64
N GLY A 59 6.28 7.05 -17.11
CA GLY A 59 4.94 7.43 -17.55
C GLY A 59 3.84 6.54 -16.96
N CYS A 60 2.63 6.64 -17.50
CA CYS A 60 1.51 5.77 -17.16
C CYS A 60 0.60 5.55 -18.37
N LEU A 61 -0.11 4.42 -18.40
CA LEU A 61 -1.20 4.16 -19.35
C LEU A 61 -2.56 4.36 -18.68
N LYS A 62 -3.58 4.65 -19.50
CA LYS A 62 -4.96 4.90 -19.04
C LYS A 62 -5.97 4.11 -19.84
N ASP A 63 -7.11 3.82 -19.21
CA ASP A 63 -8.32 3.35 -19.88
C ASP A 63 -9.06 4.50 -20.62
N SER A 64 -10.17 4.17 -21.29
CA SER A 64 -11.03 5.13 -22.00
C SER A 64 -11.62 6.23 -21.10
N ASP A 65 -11.72 5.96 -19.80
CA ASP A 65 -12.32 6.85 -18.81
C ASP A 65 -11.25 7.70 -18.10
N GLY A 66 -9.99 7.59 -18.53
CA GLY A 66 -8.85 8.32 -18.00
C GLY A 66 -8.27 7.74 -16.70
N ARG A 67 -8.66 6.55 -16.27
CA ARG A 67 -8.11 5.89 -15.07
C ARG A 67 -6.77 5.24 -15.40
N VAL A 68 -5.79 5.45 -14.53
CA VAL A 68 -4.46 4.86 -14.66
C VAL A 68 -4.56 3.33 -14.52
N THR A 69 -4.17 2.60 -15.56
CA THR A 69 -4.10 1.13 -15.56
C THR A 69 -2.71 0.65 -15.18
N GLU A 70 -1.67 1.26 -15.77
CA GLU A 70 -0.27 0.88 -15.59
C GLU A 70 0.60 2.10 -15.27
N VAL A 71 1.66 1.89 -14.50
CA VAL A 71 2.74 2.88 -14.27
C VAL A 71 4.03 2.28 -14.80
N HIS A 72 4.68 2.96 -15.73
CA HIS A 72 5.93 2.50 -16.33
C HIS A 72 7.12 3.14 -15.63
N ALA A 73 8.18 2.37 -15.44
CA ALA A 73 9.38 2.82 -14.75
C ALA A 73 10.65 2.12 -15.23
N SER A 74 11.77 2.84 -15.21
CA SER A 74 13.12 2.30 -15.43
C SER A 74 13.73 1.86 -14.10
N VAL A 75 14.37 0.70 -14.06
CA VAL A 75 15.05 0.18 -12.86
C VAL A 75 16.53 0.54 -12.85
N PHE A 76 17.07 0.87 -11.66
CA PHE A 76 18.51 0.99 -11.45
C PHE A 76 19.02 -0.33 -10.83
N PRO A 77 19.67 -1.23 -11.61
CA PRO A 77 19.93 -2.61 -11.18
C PRO A 77 20.84 -2.72 -9.96
N GLU A 78 21.81 -1.81 -9.81
CA GLU A 78 22.84 -1.87 -8.74
C GLU A 78 22.36 -1.43 -7.35
N THR A 79 21.04 -1.28 -7.13
CA THR A 79 20.50 -0.50 -6.00
C THR A 79 19.75 -1.30 -4.93
N LYS A 80 19.78 -2.63 -4.95
CA LYS A 80 19.03 -3.50 -4.00
C LYS A 80 19.36 -3.20 -2.52
N SER A 81 18.35 -3.07 -1.64
CA SER A 81 18.49 -2.55 -0.26
C SER A 81 18.73 -3.58 0.86
N GLY A 82 19.33 -3.17 1.99
CA GLY A 82 19.19 -3.85 3.28
C GLY A 82 19.80 -3.15 4.53
N SER A 83 18.96 -2.75 5.50
CA SER A 83 19.20 -2.59 6.96
C SER A 83 17.93 -2.02 7.66
N ALA A 84 17.89 -1.90 9.01
CA ALA A 84 16.63 -1.99 9.79
C ALA A 84 16.39 -0.91 10.90
N GLY A 85 15.10 -0.73 11.30
CA GLY A 85 14.66 -0.18 12.60
C GLY A 85 13.45 0.79 12.56
N ALA A 86 12.36 0.54 13.34
CA ALA A 86 11.30 1.51 13.70
C ALA A 86 10.26 0.97 14.73
N ASP A 87 9.78 1.85 15.62
CA ASP A 87 8.69 1.69 16.63
C ASP A 87 8.21 3.11 17.06
N SER A 88 7.04 3.39 17.68
CA SER A 88 5.75 2.69 17.91
C SER A 88 4.67 3.73 18.37
N VAL A 89 3.54 3.30 18.97
CA VAL A 89 2.66 3.95 20.01
C VAL A 89 1.13 3.88 19.75
N LYS A 90 0.40 3.70 20.88
CA LYS A 90 -1.02 3.39 21.16
C LYS A 90 -2.09 4.44 20.77
N ALA A 91 -3.36 4.00 20.77
CA ALA A 91 -4.57 4.82 20.94
C ALA A 91 -5.73 4.04 21.63
N GLU A 92 -6.59 4.76 22.37
CA GLU A 92 -7.85 4.38 23.05
C GLU A 92 -8.75 5.64 23.07
N ALA A 93 -10.07 5.66 23.32
CA ALA A 93 -11.18 4.74 23.06
C ALA A 93 -12.53 5.47 23.35
N HIS A 94 -13.63 4.88 22.84
CA HIS A 94 -15.07 5.00 23.19
C HIS A 94 -15.98 6.06 22.52
N PRO A 95 -17.09 5.58 21.93
CA PRO A 95 -18.31 6.33 21.73
C PRO A 95 -19.53 5.63 22.37
N ASP A 96 -19.96 6.06 23.57
CA ASP A 96 -21.26 5.65 24.14
C ASP A 96 -21.88 6.79 24.96
N ALA A 97 -22.89 7.46 24.40
CA ALA A 97 -23.74 8.41 25.11
C ALA A 97 -25.10 8.55 24.41
N GLY A 98 -26.19 8.30 25.15
CA GLY A 98 -27.57 8.54 24.74
C GLY A 98 -28.26 7.30 24.16
N GLY A 99 -29.29 6.81 24.87
CA GLY A 99 -30.08 5.61 24.55
C GLY A 99 -30.93 5.73 23.28
N ARG A 100 -30.27 5.73 22.13
CA ARG A 100 -30.85 5.53 20.80
C ARG A 100 -30.90 4.04 20.49
N ASP A 101 -31.75 3.65 19.53
CA ASP A 101 -31.69 2.30 18.96
C ASP A 101 -30.31 2.08 18.32
N PHE A 102 -29.57 1.10 18.82
CA PHE A 102 -28.20 0.77 18.39
C PHE A 102 -28.13 0.45 16.90
N LEU A 103 -29.20 -0.10 16.30
CA LEU A 103 -29.26 -0.39 14.87
C LEU A 103 -29.26 0.89 14.01
N SER A 104 -29.80 2.00 14.54
CA SER A 104 -29.88 3.29 13.83
C SER A 104 -28.55 4.06 13.77
N VAL A 105 -27.51 3.56 14.45
CA VAL A 105 -26.16 4.18 14.49
C VAL A 105 -25.06 3.24 13.98
N ILE A 106 -25.41 2.11 13.36
CA ILE A 106 -24.45 1.25 12.68
C ILE A 106 -23.83 2.03 11.52
N ASN A 107 -22.49 2.06 11.49
CA ASN A 107 -21.76 2.61 10.36
C ASN A 107 -21.88 1.66 9.14
N PRO A 108 -22.52 2.06 8.02
CA PRO A 108 -22.62 1.22 6.83
C PRO A 108 -21.23 0.96 6.19
N ASP A 109 -20.26 1.83 6.44
CA ASP A 109 -18.86 1.68 6.02
C ASP A 109 -17.99 0.85 7.00
N SER A 110 -18.59 0.18 8.00
CA SER A 110 -17.87 -0.60 9.01
C SER A 110 -17.12 -1.81 8.45
N LEU A 111 -17.58 -2.37 7.32
CA LEU A 111 -16.90 -3.43 6.58
C LEU A 111 -16.69 -2.99 5.13
N LYS A 112 -15.44 -3.12 4.64
CA LYS A 112 -15.09 -2.92 3.23
C LYS A 112 -14.25 -4.09 2.75
N ILE A 113 -14.85 -4.95 1.92
CA ILE A 113 -14.15 -6.04 1.26
C ILE A 113 -13.35 -5.46 0.09
N GLN A 114 -12.08 -5.83 -0.02
CA GLN A 114 -11.18 -5.39 -1.09
C GLN A 114 -10.42 -6.59 -1.63
N HIS A 115 -10.34 -6.71 -2.95
CA HIS A 115 -9.48 -7.68 -3.62
C HIS A 115 -8.11 -7.05 -3.83
N ALA A 116 -7.05 -7.73 -3.39
CA ALA A 116 -5.69 -7.22 -3.39
C ALA A 116 -4.66 -8.32 -3.70
N TRP A 117 -3.46 -7.90 -4.08
CA TRP A 117 -2.32 -8.78 -4.28
C TRP A 117 -1.42 -8.76 -3.05
N VAL A 118 -0.84 -9.92 -2.70
CA VAL A 118 0.03 -10.10 -1.53
C VAL A 118 1.32 -10.82 -1.93
N GLU A 119 2.39 -10.69 -1.12
CA GLU A 119 3.65 -11.41 -1.36
C GLU A 119 3.43 -12.94 -1.37
N PRO A 120 4.08 -13.71 -2.28
CA PRO A 120 3.81 -15.16 -2.43
C PRO A 120 4.03 -15.98 -1.15
N THR A 121 4.87 -15.51 -0.24
CA THR A 121 5.13 -16.10 1.08
C THR A 121 3.89 -16.18 1.97
N LEU A 122 2.91 -15.29 1.79
CA LEU A 122 1.66 -15.29 2.57
C LEU A 122 0.72 -16.45 2.21
N ARG A 123 0.98 -17.22 1.14
CA ARG A 123 0.25 -18.46 0.83
C ARG A 123 0.39 -19.56 1.90
N HIS A 124 1.38 -19.40 2.79
CA HIS A 124 1.70 -20.34 3.86
C HIS A 124 1.27 -19.82 5.24
N ALA A 125 0.56 -18.69 5.29
CA ALA A 125 -0.07 -18.21 6.51
C ALA A 125 -1.08 -19.25 7.01
N LYS A 126 -1.15 -19.39 8.33
CA LYS A 126 -2.18 -20.17 9.01
C LYS A 126 -3.29 -19.24 9.49
N PRO A 127 -4.53 -19.74 9.65
CA PRO A 127 -5.57 -19.02 10.40
C PRO A 127 -5.02 -18.48 11.74
N ASP A 128 -5.43 -17.28 12.13
CA ASP A 128 -4.92 -16.51 13.28
C ASP A 128 -3.45 -16.03 13.21
N ASP A 129 -2.68 -16.30 12.14
CA ASP A 129 -1.35 -15.67 11.97
C ASP A 129 -1.47 -14.15 11.78
N LYS A 130 -0.50 -13.41 12.33
CA LYS A 130 -0.54 -11.93 12.46
C LYS A 130 0.60 -11.30 11.69
N PHE A 131 0.27 -10.31 10.86
CA PHE A 131 1.20 -9.67 9.94
C PHE A 131 1.10 -8.15 10.03
N GLN A 132 2.23 -7.47 9.86
CA GLN A 132 2.22 -6.06 9.47
C GLN A 132 2.28 -6.01 7.94
N PHE A 133 1.22 -5.50 7.30
CA PHE A 133 1.28 -5.14 5.89
C PHE A 133 1.87 -3.73 5.83
N GLU A 134 3.07 -3.66 5.24
CA GLU A 134 3.91 -2.46 5.22
C GLU A 134 3.12 -1.24 4.76
N ARG A 135 3.18 -0.16 5.54
CA ARG A 135 2.47 1.12 5.32
C ARG A 135 0.93 1.09 5.40
N LEU A 136 0.30 -0.08 5.47
CA LEU A 136 -1.16 -0.22 5.56
C LEU A 136 -1.66 -0.39 7.01
N GLY A 137 -1.15 -1.39 7.73
CA GLY A 137 -1.69 -1.78 9.03
C GLY A 137 -1.22 -3.12 9.55
N TYR A 138 -1.78 -3.52 10.68
CA TYR A 138 -1.69 -4.88 11.19
C TYR A 138 -2.93 -5.67 10.77
N PHE A 139 -2.69 -6.88 10.27
CA PHE A 139 -3.67 -7.78 9.71
C PHE A 139 -3.56 -9.16 10.37
N VAL A 140 -4.67 -9.88 10.39
CA VAL A 140 -4.75 -11.27 10.86
C VAL A 140 -5.29 -12.12 9.71
N ALA A 141 -4.68 -13.27 9.43
CA ALA A 141 -5.28 -14.27 8.54
C ALA A 141 -6.59 -14.74 9.18
N ASP A 142 -7.72 -14.57 8.48
CA ASP A 142 -9.03 -14.84 9.08
C ASP A 142 -9.12 -16.29 9.60
N ARG A 143 -9.75 -16.47 10.76
CA ARG A 143 -9.75 -17.76 11.44
C ARG A 143 -10.61 -18.82 10.72
N VAL A 144 -11.59 -18.40 9.93
CA VAL A 144 -12.64 -19.24 9.32
C VAL A 144 -12.51 -19.23 7.80
N ASP A 145 -12.38 -18.04 7.20
CA ASP A 145 -12.45 -17.83 5.75
C ASP A 145 -11.08 -17.97 5.05
N HIS A 146 -9.98 -17.97 5.81
CA HIS A 146 -8.62 -18.12 5.26
C HIS A 146 -8.26 -19.57 4.96
N SER A 147 -7.77 -19.82 3.75
CA SER A 147 -7.15 -21.08 3.35
C SER A 147 -6.02 -20.84 2.33
N ALA A 148 -5.17 -21.85 2.13
CA ALA A 148 -4.13 -21.79 1.09
C ALA A 148 -4.67 -21.65 -0.35
N ALA A 149 -5.98 -21.86 -0.56
CA ALA A 149 -6.68 -21.63 -1.84
C ALA A 149 -7.38 -20.26 -1.90
N GLN A 150 -7.73 -19.66 -0.75
CA GLN A 150 -8.41 -18.38 -0.65
C GLN A 150 -7.84 -17.58 0.53
N LEU A 151 -6.95 -16.64 0.24
CA LEU A 151 -6.27 -15.84 1.27
C LEU A 151 -7.20 -14.70 1.74
N VAL A 152 -7.71 -14.80 2.96
CA VAL A 152 -8.53 -13.77 3.61
C VAL A 152 -7.76 -13.16 4.79
N PHE A 153 -7.72 -11.83 4.88
CA PHE A 153 -7.01 -11.10 5.92
C PHE A 153 -7.86 -9.96 6.48
N ASN A 154 -8.11 -9.97 7.78
CA ASN A 154 -8.83 -8.90 8.48
C ASN A 154 -7.83 -7.84 8.97
N ARG A 155 -8.10 -6.56 8.68
CA ARG A 155 -7.31 -5.46 9.23
C ARG A 155 -7.70 -5.22 10.69
N ALA A 156 -6.78 -5.51 11.61
CA ALA A 156 -6.98 -5.28 13.05
C ALA A 156 -6.86 -3.79 13.40
N VAL A 157 -5.84 -3.10 12.86
CA VAL A 157 -5.66 -1.65 13.02
C VAL A 157 -4.81 -1.09 11.88
N SER A 158 -5.10 0.13 11.42
CA SER A 158 -4.26 0.85 10.45
C SER A 158 -2.98 1.37 11.11
N LEU A 159 -1.92 1.56 10.33
CA LEU A 159 -0.78 2.34 10.83
C LEU A 159 -1.18 3.81 10.99
N LYS A 160 -0.52 4.52 11.92
CA LYS A 160 -0.66 5.96 12.04
C LYS A 160 0.02 6.64 10.85
N ASP A 161 -0.76 7.41 10.09
CA ASP A 161 -0.17 8.29 9.08
C ASP A 161 0.46 9.51 9.76
N ASN A 162 1.74 9.75 9.48
CA ASN A 162 2.53 10.87 10.01
C ASN A 162 2.76 11.93 8.92
N GLY A 163 1.79 12.10 8.01
CA GLY A 163 1.73 13.22 7.07
C GLY A 163 1.98 14.55 7.80
N SER A 164 2.88 15.36 7.24
CA SER A 164 3.26 16.65 7.81
C SER A 164 2.07 17.59 7.96
N LYS A 165 2.00 18.30 9.10
CA LYS A 165 1.19 19.51 9.28
C LYS A 165 1.51 20.57 8.22
#